data_AF-A0A3D1RKX3-F1
#
_entry.id   AF-A0A3D1RKX3-F1
#
_cell.length_a   1.000
_cell.length_b   1.000
_cell.length_c   1.000
_cell.angle_alpha   90.00
_cell.angle_beta   90.00
_cell.angle_gamma   90.00
#
_symmetry.space_group_name_H-M   'P 1'
#
loop_
_entity.id
_entity.type
_entity.pdbx_description
1 polymer ?
#
loop_
_entity_poly.entity_id
_entity_poly.type
_entity_poly.pdbx_seq_one_letter_code
_entity_poly.pdbx_strand_id
1 'polypeptide(L)'
;MKKFIIKLIKKTFIILMISAMLFTAQILSNVSKATVIEQKSTVKLYSKGELICLVYNGIKIGTQFVVYEKDGKEYPAYCVNREKDGVTEDYSYDVIAENIYSNNLVWNAVINGYPFKTPQELGCNTEIEAFTATKLAIYDMLYDYDMSKFNICANNGQIVLNAMRQIREKARNSNESKKIATIKIIAETENWQIDNLDKNSISKTYRVDASAANEEYTISIANNNIAKVVDESNVEKTTFKSKEKFKIMLPIKQLEETGEIIINAKSNVKTYPILYGKSTVENKQNYVLTVGEFETSTTTLKERYMENTTKIKVIKKDGDTKNSLSGSKFKLLDENEKIIYTELITDEKGIIEIKNLVPGKYHLKEVQAPSGYLPYEKEIDISLKLNETVEITVENFKEPEDEEKEVPEETSKLEVGERKEIKKLPRTGF
;
A
#
# COMPACT_ATOMS: atom_id res chain seq x y z
N MET A 1 -40.31 -20.34 -50.32
CA MET A 1 -40.10 -19.93 -48.90
C MET A 1 -38.93 -20.62 -48.17
N LYS A 2 -38.55 -21.89 -48.40
CA LYS A 2 -37.46 -22.54 -47.62
C LYS A 2 -36.00 -22.11 -47.90
N LYS A 3 -35.70 -21.27 -48.91
CA LYS A 3 -34.32 -20.81 -49.23
C LYS A 3 -33.89 -19.47 -48.61
N PHE A 4 -34.77 -18.73 -47.93
CA PHE A 4 -34.41 -17.44 -47.31
C PHE A 4 -33.99 -17.56 -45.83
N ILE A 5 -34.50 -18.57 -45.10
CA ILE A 5 -34.27 -18.73 -43.65
C ILE A 5 -32.84 -19.23 -43.34
N ILE A 6 -32.25 -20.06 -44.22
CA ILE A 6 -30.90 -20.61 -44.02
C ILE A 6 -29.80 -19.53 -44.15
N LYS A 7 -30.07 -18.43 -44.88
CA LYS A 7 -29.09 -17.33 -45.06
C LYS A 7 -29.02 -16.37 -43.87
N LEU A 8 -29.97 -16.46 -42.92
CA LEU A 8 -30.01 -15.66 -41.69
C LEU A 8 -29.39 -16.36 -40.47
N ILE A 9 -29.14 -17.68 -40.55
CA ILE A 9 -28.63 -18.49 -39.42
C ILE A 9 -27.09 -18.57 -39.42
N LYS A 10 -26.43 -18.37 -40.57
CA LYS A 10 -24.95 -18.37 -40.68
C LYS A 10 -24.26 -17.01 -40.44
N LYS A 11 -25.00 -15.96 -40.09
CA LYS A 11 -24.43 -14.60 -39.84
C LYS A 11 -24.52 -14.13 -38.38
N THR A 12 -24.88 -15.03 -37.46
CA THR A 12 -25.24 -14.69 -36.06
C THR A 12 -24.53 -15.58 -35.04
N PHE A 13 -23.42 -16.22 -35.44
CA PHE A 13 -22.61 -17.12 -34.59
C PHE A 13 -21.17 -16.64 -34.36
N ILE A 14 -20.89 -15.39 -34.71
CA ILE A 14 -19.68 -14.64 -34.35
C ILE A 14 -20.20 -13.36 -33.68
N ILE A 15 -19.52 -12.88 -32.63
CA ILE A 15 -20.03 -11.88 -31.66
C ILE A 15 -21.04 -12.47 -30.66
N LEU A 16 -20.63 -13.49 -29.89
CA LEU A 16 -21.04 -13.58 -28.48
C LEU A 16 -20.05 -14.32 -27.57
N MET A 17 -18.74 -14.16 -27.83
CA MET A 17 -17.74 -14.30 -26.77
C MET A 17 -17.58 -12.94 -26.07
N ILE A 18 -18.70 -12.45 -25.52
CA ILE A 18 -18.63 -11.37 -24.54
C ILE A 18 -17.85 -11.95 -23.37
N SER A 19 -16.69 -11.35 -23.12
CA SER A 19 -15.88 -11.62 -21.94
C SER A 19 -16.76 -11.49 -20.70
N ALA A 20 -17.20 -12.64 -20.17
CA ALA A 20 -17.76 -12.72 -18.83
C ALA A 20 -16.60 -12.58 -17.85
N MET A 21 -16.03 -11.36 -17.77
CA MET A 21 -15.38 -10.88 -16.57
C MET A 21 -16.44 -10.90 -15.48
N LEU A 22 -16.54 -12.05 -14.81
CA LEU A 22 -17.16 -12.18 -13.52
C LEU A 22 -16.45 -11.18 -12.60
N PHE A 23 -17.06 -10.00 -12.44
CA PHE A 23 -16.79 -9.10 -11.33
C PHE A 23 -17.24 -9.79 -10.04
N THR A 24 -16.47 -10.80 -9.63
CA THR A 24 -16.49 -11.32 -8.28
C THR A 24 -16.13 -10.16 -7.36
N ALA A 25 -17.09 -9.71 -6.56
CA ALA A 25 -16.87 -8.61 -5.63
C ALA A 25 -15.59 -8.89 -4.81
N GLN A 26 -14.59 -8.02 -4.93
CA GLN A 26 -13.33 -8.17 -4.20
C GLN A 26 -13.62 -7.96 -2.71
N ILE A 27 -13.69 -9.06 -1.95
CA ILE A 27 -13.88 -9.00 -0.50
C ILE A 27 -12.56 -8.56 0.15
N LEU A 28 -12.35 -7.23 0.18
CA LEU A 28 -11.28 -6.56 0.89
C LEU A 28 -11.44 -6.82 2.40
N SER A 29 -10.69 -7.79 2.92
CA SER A 29 -10.66 -8.10 4.35
C SER A 29 -9.60 -7.25 5.05
N ASN A 30 -10.02 -6.10 5.57
CA ASN A 30 -9.23 -5.32 6.52
C ASN A 30 -9.14 -6.09 7.86
N VAL A 31 -7.93 -6.45 8.30
CA VAL A 31 -7.71 -7.04 9.62
C VAL A 31 -6.93 -6.06 10.49
N SER A 32 -7.67 -5.21 11.22
CA SER A 32 -7.10 -4.32 12.22
C SER A 32 -6.73 -5.09 13.48
N LYS A 33 -5.43 -5.14 13.82
CA LYS A 33 -4.96 -5.62 15.12
C LYS A 33 -4.60 -4.41 15.98
N ALA A 34 -5.43 -4.10 16.97
CA ALA A 34 -5.03 -3.17 18.02
C ALA A 34 -3.71 -3.67 18.63
N THR A 35 -2.67 -2.84 18.56
CA THR A 35 -1.34 -3.29 19.01
C THR A 35 -1.28 -3.23 20.53
N VAL A 36 -0.70 -4.27 21.10
CA VAL A 36 -0.58 -4.46 22.55
C VAL A 36 0.44 -3.45 23.07
N ILE A 37 0.02 -2.49 23.92
CA ILE A 37 0.94 -1.86 24.88
C ILE A 37 1.58 -3.01 25.66
N GLU A 38 2.90 -3.01 25.87
CA GLU A 38 3.67 -4.10 26.51
C GLU A 38 3.14 -4.51 27.90
N GLN A 39 2.10 -5.35 27.88
CA GLN A 39 1.43 -5.89 29.06
C GLN A 39 2.36 -6.88 29.76
N LYS A 40 2.42 -6.75 31.08
CA LYS A 40 3.25 -7.52 32.02
C LYS A 40 4.75 -7.19 31.99
N SER A 41 5.11 -5.98 31.59
CA SER A 41 6.43 -5.42 31.89
C SER A 41 6.52 -5.06 33.38
N THR A 42 7.65 -5.36 34.03
CA THR A 42 7.93 -4.93 35.40
C THR A 42 8.65 -3.58 35.36
N VAL A 43 8.15 -2.59 36.10
CA VAL A 43 8.76 -1.25 36.18
C VAL A 43 9.06 -0.90 37.64
N LYS A 44 10.25 -0.33 37.87
CA LYS A 44 10.68 0.13 39.19
C LYS A 44 10.16 1.54 39.45
N LEU A 45 9.39 1.71 40.52
CA LEU A 45 8.90 3.02 40.94
C LEU A 45 9.88 3.67 41.93
N TYR A 46 10.02 4.99 41.89
CA TYR A 46 10.78 5.78 42.87
C TYR A 46 10.14 7.15 43.11
N SER A 47 10.41 7.76 44.28
CA SER A 47 9.96 9.11 44.60
C SER A 47 11.02 10.15 44.21
N LYS A 48 10.58 11.32 43.72
CA LYS A 48 11.42 12.49 43.45
C LYS A 48 11.33 13.57 44.56
N GLY A 49 10.66 13.26 45.67
CA GLY A 49 10.47 14.18 46.80
C GLY A 49 9.04 14.23 47.32
N GLU A 50 8.87 14.72 48.54
CA GLU A 50 7.56 14.92 49.18
C GLU A 50 7.04 16.37 49.12
N LEU A 51 5.72 16.51 48.97
CA LEU A 51 4.99 17.74 49.28
C LEU A 51 3.91 17.51 50.33
N ILE A 52 3.97 18.29 51.41
CA ILE A 52 2.90 18.44 52.42
C ILE A 52 2.40 19.88 52.39
N CYS A 53 1.22 20.11 51.81
CA CYS A 53 0.62 21.45 51.69
C CYS A 53 -0.86 21.53 52.08
N LEU A 54 -1.51 20.37 52.23
CA LEU A 54 -2.93 20.23 52.55
C LEU A 54 -3.15 19.31 53.74
N VAL A 55 -4.28 19.52 54.40
CA VAL A 55 -4.82 18.71 55.50
C VAL A 55 -6.21 18.25 55.08
N TYR A 56 -6.51 16.97 55.18
CA TYR A 56 -7.85 16.41 54.99
C TYR A 56 -8.38 15.89 56.33
N ASN A 57 -9.51 16.41 56.79
CA ASN A 57 -10.17 15.96 58.02
C ASN A 57 -9.23 15.95 59.25
N GLY A 58 -8.37 16.97 59.39
CA GLY A 58 -7.38 17.10 60.47
C GLY A 58 -6.05 16.37 60.24
N ILE A 59 -5.93 15.52 59.21
CA ILE A 59 -4.71 14.75 58.90
C ILE A 59 -3.91 15.44 57.79
N LYS A 60 -2.62 15.73 58.02
CA LYS A 60 -1.70 16.24 56.99
C LYS A 60 -1.54 15.22 55.85
N ILE A 61 -1.59 15.68 54.61
CA ILE A 61 -1.44 14.82 53.44
C ILE A 61 0.01 14.91 52.93
N GLY A 62 0.78 13.82 53.12
CA GLY A 62 2.06 13.62 52.44
C GLY A 62 1.86 13.13 51.01
N THR A 63 2.44 13.83 50.04
CA THR A 63 2.47 13.38 48.64
C THR A 63 3.88 13.23 48.13
N GLN A 64 4.29 11.97 48.07
CA GLN A 64 5.47 11.48 47.35
C GLN A 64 5.25 11.63 45.84
N PHE A 65 6.17 12.30 45.13
CA PHE A 65 6.16 12.44 43.68
C PHE A 65 6.72 11.18 43.04
N VAL A 66 5.87 10.17 42.88
CA VAL A 66 6.27 8.86 42.35
C VAL A 66 6.31 8.86 40.82
N VAL A 67 7.42 8.39 40.28
CA VAL A 67 7.65 8.20 38.84
C VAL A 67 8.23 6.80 38.57
N TYR A 68 8.36 6.47 37.29
CA TYR A 68 9.22 5.41 36.80
C TYR A 68 9.87 5.83 35.48
N GLU A 69 10.97 5.18 35.10
CA GLU A 69 11.62 5.42 33.82
C GLU A 69 11.18 4.39 32.77
N LYS A 70 10.92 4.86 31.54
CA LYS A 70 10.80 4.03 30.35
C LYS A 70 11.42 4.75 29.16
N ASP A 71 12.22 4.02 28.37
CA ASP A 71 12.86 4.52 27.14
C ASP A 71 13.65 5.83 27.35
N GLY A 72 14.32 5.97 28.51
CA GLY A 72 15.09 7.17 28.89
C GLY A 72 14.24 8.38 29.29
N LYS A 73 12.94 8.19 29.53
CA LYS A 73 12.00 9.23 29.96
C LYS A 73 11.29 8.85 31.25
N GLU A 74 11.17 9.80 32.17
CA GLU A 74 10.37 9.66 33.38
C GLU A 74 8.88 9.85 33.11
N TYR A 75 8.06 9.01 33.77
CA TYR A 75 6.61 9.03 33.70
C TYR A 75 5.99 9.00 35.11
N PRO A 76 5.05 9.92 35.42
CA PRO A 76 4.28 9.89 36.66
C PRO A 76 3.52 8.58 36.89
N ALA A 77 3.58 8.09 38.12
CA ALA A 77 2.80 6.97 38.62
C ALA A 77 1.93 7.42 39.80
N TYR A 78 0.61 7.28 39.66
CA TYR A 78 -0.36 7.70 40.67
C TYR A 78 -0.90 6.51 41.45
N CYS A 79 -0.57 6.44 42.74
CA CYS A 79 -1.10 5.41 43.63
C CYS A 79 -2.64 5.46 43.69
N VAL A 80 -3.30 4.29 43.74
CA VAL A 80 -4.77 4.15 43.77
C VAL A 80 -5.31 3.49 45.04
N ASN A 81 -4.46 3.27 46.05
CA ASN A 81 -4.81 2.66 47.34
C ASN A 81 -4.46 3.60 48.50
N ARG A 82 -5.35 4.54 48.86
CA ARG A 82 -5.07 5.55 49.91
C ARG A 82 -4.81 4.96 51.30
N GLU A 83 -5.23 3.72 51.52
CA GLU A 83 -5.14 2.98 52.79
C GLU A 83 -3.85 2.17 52.99
N LYS A 84 -2.97 2.12 51.97
CA LYS A 84 -1.73 1.34 51.99
C LYS A 84 -0.51 2.24 51.90
N ASP A 85 0.63 1.77 52.39
CA ASP A 85 1.91 2.45 52.16
C ASP A 85 2.31 2.38 50.68
N GLY A 86 2.77 3.51 50.16
CA GLY A 86 3.34 3.62 48.83
C GLY A 86 4.87 3.66 48.82
N VAL A 87 5.39 3.98 47.65
CA VAL A 87 6.78 4.41 47.44
C VAL A 87 7.05 5.72 48.17
N THR A 88 8.22 5.82 48.81
CA THR A 88 8.74 7.04 49.44
C THR A 88 10.16 7.33 48.92
N GLU A 89 10.78 8.42 49.38
CA GLU A 89 12.19 8.74 49.07
C GLU A 89 13.15 7.63 49.53
N ASP A 90 12.88 7.01 50.70
CA ASP A 90 13.71 5.92 51.27
C ASP A 90 13.26 4.51 50.86
N TYR A 91 12.10 4.35 50.20
CA TYR A 91 11.52 3.03 49.91
C TYR A 91 10.89 2.94 48.52
N SER A 92 11.59 2.24 47.61
CA SER A 92 11.12 1.89 46.26
C SER A 92 10.66 0.44 46.17
N TYR A 93 9.68 0.15 45.31
CA TYR A 93 9.35 -1.23 44.90
C TYR A 93 8.83 -1.28 43.46
N ASP A 94 8.84 -2.49 42.90
CA ASP A 94 8.44 -2.73 41.52
C ASP A 94 6.94 -2.96 41.38
N VAL A 95 6.38 -2.54 40.25
CA VAL A 95 5.02 -2.88 39.85
C VAL A 95 5.02 -3.58 38.49
N ILE A 96 4.09 -4.52 38.32
CA ILE A 96 3.81 -5.14 37.03
C ILE A 96 2.80 -4.24 36.31
N ALA A 97 3.19 -3.67 35.17
CA ALA A 97 2.31 -2.92 34.29
C ALA A 97 1.39 -3.91 33.55
N GLU A 98 0.17 -4.09 34.06
CA GLU A 98 -0.83 -5.02 33.52
C GLU A 98 -1.65 -4.36 32.38
N ASN A 99 -2.96 -4.60 32.36
CA ASN A 99 -3.86 -4.08 31.35
C ASN A 99 -4.07 -2.56 31.49
N ILE A 100 -4.68 -1.98 30.45
CA ILE A 100 -5.13 -0.58 30.49
C ILE A 100 -6.12 -0.38 31.64
N TYR A 101 -5.92 0.67 32.43
CA TYR A 101 -6.82 1.04 33.52
C TYR A 101 -8.22 1.37 32.99
N SER A 102 -9.26 0.80 33.61
CA SER A 102 -10.63 0.77 33.08
C SER A 102 -11.58 1.83 33.65
N ASN A 103 -11.21 2.52 34.73
CA ASN A 103 -12.06 3.55 35.34
C ASN A 103 -11.97 4.86 34.54
N ASN A 104 -13.05 5.18 33.80
CA ASN A 104 -13.14 6.39 32.98
C ASN A 104 -13.01 7.70 33.78
N LEU A 105 -13.49 7.77 35.02
CA LEU A 105 -13.36 8.98 35.84
C LEU A 105 -11.89 9.24 36.19
N VAL A 106 -11.16 8.18 36.59
CA VAL A 106 -9.72 8.28 36.84
C VAL A 106 -8.95 8.59 35.56
N TRP A 107 -9.30 7.99 34.42
CA TRP A 107 -8.71 8.36 33.13
C TRP A 107 -8.94 9.84 32.81
N ASN A 108 -10.18 10.33 32.95
CA ASN A 108 -10.51 11.75 32.74
C ASN A 108 -9.74 12.67 33.71
N ALA A 109 -9.52 12.28 34.96
CA ALA A 109 -8.70 13.04 35.91
C ALA A 109 -7.22 13.06 35.53
N VAL A 110 -6.66 11.95 35.03
CA VAL A 110 -5.27 11.88 34.60
C VAL A 110 -5.03 12.71 33.34
N ILE A 111 -5.86 12.60 32.29
CA ILE A 111 -5.66 13.36 31.04
C ILE A 111 -5.88 14.87 31.19
N ASN A 112 -6.65 15.28 32.20
CA ASN A 112 -6.84 16.68 32.57
C ASN A 112 -5.88 17.16 33.66
N GLY A 113 -4.96 16.31 34.12
CA GLY A 113 -3.91 16.60 35.09
C GLY A 113 -2.51 16.37 34.53
N TYR A 114 -1.51 16.36 35.40
CA TYR A 114 -0.11 16.15 35.05
C TYR A 114 0.15 14.66 34.73
N PRO A 115 0.95 14.30 33.69
CA PRO A 115 1.79 15.16 32.85
C PRO A 115 1.09 15.68 31.57
N PHE A 116 -0.16 15.30 31.32
CA PHE A 116 -0.90 15.67 30.09
C PHE A 116 -1.37 17.13 30.08
N LYS A 117 -1.31 17.79 31.24
CA LYS A 117 -1.34 19.22 31.44
C LYS A 117 -0.04 19.64 32.14
N THR A 118 0.61 20.65 31.59
CA THR A 118 1.77 21.31 32.22
C THR A 118 1.38 21.93 33.58
N PRO A 119 2.33 22.16 34.49
CA PRO A 119 2.06 22.90 35.72
C PRO A 119 1.36 24.24 35.46
N GLN A 120 1.80 24.97 34.42
CA GLN A 120 1.26 26.26 34.04
C GLN A 120 -0.19 26.19 33.55
N GLU A 121 -0.57 25.16 32.76
CA GLU A 121 -1.97 24.92 32.37
C GLU A 121 -2.90 24.63 33.56
N LEU A 122 -2.35 24.15 34.68
CA LEU A 122 -3.09 23.87 35.92
C LEU A 122 -3.05 25.05 36.91
N GLY A 123 -2.25 26.08 36.64
CA GLY A 123 -1.99 27.20 37.55
C GLY A 123 -0.99 26.88 38.67
N CYS A 124 -0.24 25.79 38.56
CA CYS A 124 0.85 25.40 39.47
C CYS A 124 2.19 26.00 39.04
N ASN A 125 3.10 26.22 40.00
CA ASN A 125 4.46 26.70 39.72
C ASN A 125 5.43 25.54 39.45
N THR A 126 5.19 24.39 40.05
CA THR A 126 6.10 23.23 40.03
C THR A 126 5.40 21.93 39.61
N GLU A 127 6.19 20.96 39.15
CA GLU A 127 5.69 19.63 38.79
C GLU A 127 5.10 18.90 40.00
N ILE A 128 5.70 19.01 41.18
CA ILE A 128 5.20 18.32 42.39
C ILE A 128 3.85 18.89 42.88
N GLU A 129 3.58 20.18 42.68
CA GLU A 129 2.26 20.77 42.93
C GLU A 129 1.21 20.24 41.94
N ALA A 130 1.56 20.18 40.65
CA ALA A 130 0.70 19.65 39.58
C ALA A 130 0.41 18.14 39.75
N PHE A 131 1.44 17.36 40.09
CA PHE A 131 1.32 15.95 40.46
C PHE A 131 0.42 15.77 41.69
N THR A 132 0.61 16.58 42.75
CA THR A 132 -0.19 16.49 43.98
C THR A 132 -1.66 16.80 43.71
N ALA A 133 -1.96 17.84 42.93
CA ALA A 133 -3.31 18.16 42.50
C ALA A 133 -3.96 17.00 41.72
N THR A 134 -3.21 16.36 40.83
CA THR A 134 -3.65 15.23 40.00
C THR A 134 -3.90 13.97 40.85
N LYS A 135 -2.98 13.62 41.76
CA LYS A 135 -3.15 12.51 42.73
C LYS A 135 -4.42 12.69 43.57
N LEU A 136 -4.64 13.90 44.09
CA LEU A 136 -5.82 14.18 44.91
C LEU A 136 -7.12 14.13 44.10
N ALA A 137 -7.11 14.58 42.84
CA ALA A 137 -8.26 14.43 41.95
C ALA A 137 -8.54 12.96 41.61
N ILE A 138 -7.51 12.12 41.39
CA ILE A 138 -7.66 10.66 41.21
C ILE A 138 -8.29 10.02 42.45
N TYR A 139 -7.85 10.40 43.65
CA TYR A 139 -8.47 9.95 44.89
C TYR A 139 -9.92 10.45 45.05
N ASP A 140 -10.26 11.66 44.60
CA ASP A 140 -11.65 12.11 44.54
C ASP A 140 -12.50 11.25 43.58
N MET A 141 -11.95 10.79 42.45
CA MET A 141 -12.65 9.88 41.52
C MET A 141 -12.81 8.45 42.07
N LEU A 142 -11.95 8.03 42.99
CA LEU A 142 -11.97 6.68 43.59
C LEU A 142 -12.75 6.62 44.91
N TYR A 143 -12.80 7.72 45.67
CA TYR A 143 -13.26 7.73 47.05
C TYR A 143 -14.20 8.87 47.42
N ASP A 144 -14.63 9.69 46.44
CA ASP A 144 -15.58 10.79 46.57
C ASP A 144 -15.25 11.74 47.73
N TYR A 145 -14.26 12.61 47.54
CA TYR A 145 -13.77 13.47 48.62
C TYR A 145 -14.77 14.59 48.92
N ASP A 146 -15.09 14.74 50.21
CA ASP A 146 -15.77 15.91 50.72
C ASP A 146 -14.82 17.13 50.66
N MET A 147 -15.04 17.98 49.66
CA MET A 147 -14.21 19.15 49.41
C MET A 147 -14.20 20.18 50.55
N SER A 148 -15.17 20.12 51.49
CA SER A 148 -15.21 21.01 52.66
C SER A 148 -14.19 20.62 53.74
N LYS A 149 -13.67 19.38 53.72
CA LYS A 149 -12.72 18.86 54.72
C LYS A 149 -11.26 19.19 54.42
N PHE A 150 -10.96 19.81 53.27
CA PHE A 150 -9.62 20.28 52.92
C PHE A 150 -9.29 21.61 53.58
N ASN A 151 -8.14 21.65 54.26
CA ASN A 151 -7.54 22.83 54.87
C ASN A 151 -6.11 23.00 54.37
N ILE A 152 -5.60 24.23 54.37
CA ILE A 152 -4.26 24.57 53.89
C ILE A 152 -3.27 24.56 55.07
N CYS A 153 -2.09 23.96 54.88
CA CYS A 153 -1.03 23.95 55.89
C CYS A 153 0.34 24.44 55.41
N ALA A 154 0.49 24.76 54.12
CA ALA A 154 1.66 25.43 53.55
C ALA A 154 1.27 26.40 52.42
N ASN A 155 2.15 27.33 52.07
CA ASN A 155 1.84 28.45 51.15
C ASN A 155 1.32 28.02 49.77
N ASN A 156 1.74 26.87 49.25
CA ASN A 156 1.27 26.34 47.97
C ASN A 156 -0.01 25.49 48.05
N GLY A 157 -0.57 25.25 49.25
CA GLY A 157 -1.80 24.46 49.39
C GLY A 157 -2.99 25.07 48.66
N GLN A 158 -3.09 26.40 48.59
CA GLN A 158 -4.16 27.07 47.83
C GLN A 158 -4.05 26.81 46.32
N ILE A 159 -2.82 26.77 45.80
CA ILE A 159 -2.51 26.51 44.39
C ILE A 159 -2.90 25.07 44.04
N VAL A 160 -2.41 24.11 44.82
CA VAL A 160 -2.71 22.68 44.66
C VAL A 160 -4.22 22.41 44.76
N LEU A 161 -4.92 23.03 45.71
CA LEU A 161 -6.36 22.87 45.87
C LEU A 161 -7.17 23.46 44.70
N ASN A 162 -6.71 24.57 44.12
CA ASN A 162 -7.34 25.16 42.94
C ASN A 162 -7.11 24.31 41.68
N ALA A 163 -5.89 23.78 41.48
CA ALA A 163 -5.60 22.83 40.41
C ALA A 163 -6.42 21.54 40.57
N MET A 164 -6.51 20.98 41.79
CA MET A 164 -7.33 19.80 42.09
C MET A 164 -8.80 20.01 41.72
N ARG A 165 -9.38 21.19 42.05
CA ARG A 165 -10.76 21.55 41.68
C ARG A 165 -10.97 21.58 40.16
N GLN A 166 -10.05 22.21 39.42
CA GLN A 166 -10.11 22.25 37.96
C GLN A 166 -10.07 20.85 37.33
N ILE A 167 -9.20 19.97 37.83
CA ILE A 167 -9.09 18.58 37.36
C ILE A 167 -10.38 17.82 37.70
N ARG A 168 -10.88 17.94 38.93
CA ARG A 168 -12.12 17.31 39.42
C ARG A 168 -13.35 17.70 38.60
N GLU A 169 -13.51 18.99 38.31
CA GLU A 169 -14.65 19.50 37.52
C GLU A 169 -14.62 18.95 36.09
N LYS A 170 -13.45 18.97 35.43
CA LYS A 170 -13.29 18.36 34.11
C LYS A 170 -13.53 16.85 34.16
N ALA A 171 -13.03 16.16 35.18
CA ALA A 171 -13.13 14.71 35.29
C ALA A 171 -14.57 14.20 35.47
N ARG A 172 -15.37 14.88 36.30
CA ARG A 172 -16.77 14.52 36.59
C ARG A 172 -17.77 14.96 35.52
N ASN A 173 -17.47 16.02 34.78
CA ASN A 173 -18.37 16.56 33.75
C ASN A 173 -17.98 16.13 32.31
N SER A 174 -16.92 15.35 32.15
CA SER A 174 -16.45 14.88 30.84
C SER A 174 -17.37 13.82 30.25
N ASN A 175 -17.82 14.06 29.01
CA ASN A 175 -18.43 13.05 28.15
C ASN A 175 -17.38 12.31 27.29
N GLU A 176 -16.09 12.59 27.45
CA GLU A 176 -15.04 11.85 26.75
C GLU A 176 -14.96 10.42 27.29
N SER A 177 -14.90 9.47 26.36
CA SER A 177 -14.60 8.08 26.64
C SER A 177 -13.20 7.76 26.15
N LYS A 178 -12.54 6.83 26.84
CA LYS A 178 -11.23 6.34 26.44
C LYS A 178 -11.26 5.80 25.00
N LYS A 179 -10.43 6.38 24.14
CA LYS A 179 -10.30 5.95 22.74
C LYS A 179 -9.47 4.66 22.65
N ILE A 180 -9.77 3.84 21.65
CA ILE A 180 -8.98 2.65 21.29
C ILE A 180 -8.15 3.02 20.05
N ALA A 181 -6.84 2.80 20.09
CA ALA A 181 -5.94 3.10 18.98
C ALA A 181 -6.15 2.09 17.83
N THR A 182 -6.84 2.53 16.79
CA THR A 182 -7.11 1.73 15.59
C THR A 182 -6.83 2.53 14.34
N ILE A 183 -6.32 1.85 13.32
CA ILE A 183 -6.15 2.38 11.97
C ILE A 183 -6.77 1.46 10.93
N LYS A 184 -7.16 2.02 9.78
CA LYS A 184 -7.72 1.30 8.63
C LYS A 184 -7.03 1.76 7.35
N ILE A 185 -6.75 0.83 6.44
CA ILE A 185 -6.37 1.17 5.08
C ILE A 185 -7.67 1.26 4.27
N ILE A 186 -7.87 2.41 3.64
CA ILE A 186 -9.04 2.71 2.81
C ILE A 186 -8.56 2.85 1.37
N ALA A 187 -9.13 2.05 0.46
CA ALA A 187 -8.94 2.25 -0.97
C ALA A 187 -9.75 3.49 -1.41
N GLU A 188 -9.07 4.43 -2.05
CA GLU A 188 -9.67 5.63 -2.66
C GLU A 188 -10.14 5.36 -4.10
N THR A 189 -9.69 4.25 -4.69
CA THR A 189 -10.07 3.76 -6.02
C THR A 189 -10.45 2.27 -5.91
N GLU A 190 -11.62 1.86 -6.40
CA GLU A 190 -12.12 0.49 -6.26
C GLU A 190 -11.25 -0.56 -6.96
N ASN A 191 -10.81 -0.25 -8.18
CA ASN A 191 -10.12 -1.17 -9.08
C ASN A 191 -8.69 -0.72 -9.37
N TRP A 192 -7.84 -1.66 -9.78
CA TRP A 192 -6.56 -1.33 -10.42
C TRP A 192 -6.81 -0.64 -11.76
N GLN A 193 -6.05 0.41 -12.03
CA GLN A 193 -6.13 1.19 -13.26
C GLN A 193 -4.71 1.45 -13.80
N ILE A 194 -4.58 1.76 -15.10
CA ILE A 194 -3.31 2.23 -15.65
C ILE A 194 -2.92 3.52 -14.92
N ASP A 195 -1.67 3.63 -14.47
CA ASP A 195 -1.23 4.80 -13.73
C ASP A 195 -1.23 6.06 -14.61
N ASN A 196 -1.65 7.18 -14.03
CA ASN A 196 -1.84 8.43 -14.75
C ASN A 196 -0.52 9.13 -15.11
N LEU A 197 0.59 8.77 -14.46
CA LEU A 197 1.92 9.32 -14.71
C LEU A 197 2.86 8.30 -15.39
N ASP A 198 2.74 7.01 -15.06
CA ASP A 198 3.45 5.92 -15.76
C ASP A 198 2.50 4.92 -16.43
N LYS A 199 2.28 5.10 -17.73
CA LYS A 199 1.44 4.19 -18.55
C LYS A 199 1.94 2.73 -18.58
N ASN A 200 3.17 2.45 -18.16
CA ASN A 200 3.72 1.08 -18.09
C ASN A 200 3.37 0.35 -16.78
N SER A 201 2.70 1.03 -15.85
CA SER A 201 2.31 0.47 -14.56
C SER A 201 0.79 0.53 -14.38
N ILE A 202 0.25 -0.38 -13.57
CA ILE A 202 -1.05 -0.18 -12.92
C ILE A 202 -0.84 0.37 -11.52
N SER A 203 -1.79 1.17 -11.04
CA SER A 203 -1.81 1.65 -9.67
C SER A 203 -3.20 1.57 -9.05
N LYS A 204 -3.22 1.58 -7.71
CA LYS A 204 -4.43 1.70 -6.88
C LYS A 204 -4.08 2.62 -5.73
N THR A 205 -4.95 3.60 -5.46
CA THR A 205 -4.70 4.68 -4.48
C THR A 205 -5.38 4.36 -3.15
N TYR A 206 -4.70 4.68 -2.06
CA TYR A 206 -5.14 4.40 -0.69
C TYR A 206 -4.85 5.58 0.25
N ARG A 207 -5.47 5.52 1.42
CA ARG A 207 -5.24 6.38 2.58
C ARG A 207 -5.26 5.54 3.85
N VAL A 208 -4.51 5.94 4.87
CA VAL A 208 -4.71 5.45 6.24
C VAL A 208 -5.60 6.41 7.01
N ASP A 209 -6.62 5.86 7.66
CA ASP A 209 -7.54 6.57 8.55
C ASP A 209 -7.36 6.08 10.00
N ALA A 210 -7.42 6.97 10.98
CA ALA A 210 -7.11 6.70 12.38
C ALA A 210 -8.26 7.11 13.31
N SER A 211 -8.48 6.36 14.39
CA SER A 211 -9.56 6.63 15.38
C SER A 211 -9.36 7.89 16.23
N ALA A 212 -8.18 8.49 16.19
CA ALA A 212 -7.86 9.78 16.80
C ALA A 212 -6.74 10.46 15.99
N ALA A 213 -6.27 11.62 16.48
CA ALA A 213 -5.16 12.33 15.83
C ALA A 213 -3.90 11.45 15.73
N ASN A 214 -3.26 11.48 14.57
CA ASN A 214 -1.92 10.95 14.32
C ASN A 214 -1.15 11.99 13.47
N GLU A 215 0.17 11.94 13.48
CA GLU A 215 0.99 12.88 12.69
C GLU A 215 1.35 12.29 11.31
N GLU A 216 1.69 11.00 11.31
CA GLU A 216 2.11 10.25 10.13
C GLU A 216 1.76 8.76 10.27
N TYR A 217 2.00 7.99 9.22
CA TYR A 217 1.90 6.54 9.17
C TYR A 217 2.96 5.99 8.22
N THR A 218 3.34 4.72 8.43
CA THR A 218 4.28 3.99 7.57
C THR A 218 3.59 2.83 6.88
N ILE A 219 3.92 2.60 5.60
CA ILE A 219 3.46 1.47 4.79
C ILE A 219 4.63 0.54 4.50
N SER A 220 4.40 -0.76 4.58
CA SER A 220 5.29 -1.80 4.07
C SER A 220 4.53 -2.89 3.32
N ILE A 221 5.18 -3.50 2.35
CA ILE A 221 4.62 -4.58 1.54
C ILE A 221 5.26 -5.92 1.95
N ALA A 222 4.45 -6.97 2.00
CA ALA A 222 4.89 -8.35 2.10
C ALA A 222 4.25 -9.22 1.00
N ASN A 223 4.85 -10.39 0.76
CA ASN A 223 4.47 -11.38 -0.26
C ASN A 223 4.48 -10.87 -1.72
N ASN A 224 5.15 -9.76 -2.00
CA ASN A 224 5.32 -9.25 -3.36
C ASN A 224 6.65 -8.46 -3.49
N ASN A 225 7.37 -8.67 -4.59
CA ASN A 225 8.67 -8.04 -4.89
C ASN A 225 8.64 -7.06 -6.08
N ILE A 226 7.50 -6.95 -6.79
CA ILE A 226 7.31 -6.06 -7.95
C ILE A 226 6.54 -4.77 -7.57
N ALA A 227 5.81 -4.82 -6.45
CA ALA A 227 4.99 -3.73 -5.96
C ALA A 227 5.83 -2.62 -5.30
N LYS A 228 5.54 -1.38 -5.67
CA LYS A 228 6.16 -0.18 -5.11
C LYS A 228 5.17 0.63 -4.30
N VAL A 229 5.62 1.16 -3.16
CA VAL A 229 4.88 2.17 -2.40
C VAL A 229 5.36 3.54 -2.84
N VAL A 230 4.46 4.37 -3.35
CA VAL A 230 4.75 5.73 -3.82
C VAL A 230 3.74 6.74 -3.29
N ASP A 231 4.08 8.02 -3.37
CA ASP A 231 3.08 9.09 -3.28
C ASP A 231 2.33 9.35 -4.60
N GLU A 232 1.44 10.34 -4.60
CA GLU A 232 0.63 10.68 -5.77
C GLU A 232 1.47 11.17 -6.97
N SER A 233 2.74 11.53 -6.76
CA SER A 233 3.70 11.96 -7.79
C SER A 233 4.65 10.84 -8.27
N ASN A 234 4.38 9.58 -7.90
CA ASN A 234 5.21 8.40 -8.16
C ASN A 234 6.60 8.42 -7.49
N VAL A 235 6.80 9.23 -6.44
CA VAL A 235 8.05 9.18 -5.66
C VAL A 235 7.97 8.03 -4.65
N GLU A 236 8.92 7.09 -4.73
CA GLU A 236 8.99 5.96 -3.81
C GLU A 236 9.27 6.43 -2.37
N LYS A 237 8.33 6.14 -1.45
CA LYS A 237 8.49 6.40 -0.02
C LYS A 237 7.58 5.48 0.81
N THR A 238 7.99 5.25 2.05
CA THR A 238 7.26 4.39 3.00
C THR A 238 6.57 5.14 4.12
N THR A 239 6.83 6.45 4.29
CA THR A 239 6.25 7.29 5.36
C THR A 239 5.42 8.42 4.75
N PHE A 240 4.23 8.62 5.30
CA PHE A 240 3.20 9.53 4.80
C PHE A 240 2.58 10.31 5.96
N LYS A 241 2.27 11.60 5.77
CA LYS A 241 1.59 12.41 6.79
C LYS A 241 0.13 11.98 6.96
N SER A 242 -0.47 12.35 8.10
CA SER A 242 -1.86 11.98 8.39
C SER A 242 -2.81 12.39 7.25
N LYS A 243 -3.62 11.42 6.79
CA LYS A 243 -4.54 11.54 5.64
C LYS A 243 -3.89 11.82 4.28
N GLU A 244 -2.58 11.95 4.17
CA GLU A 244 -1.87 11.90 2.89
C GLU A 244 -2.20 10.57 2.19
N LYS A 245 -2.24 10.57 0.86
CA LYS A 245 -2.50 9.39 0.05
C LYS A 245 -1.22 8.70 -0.38
N PHE A 246 -1.30 7.39 -0.58
CA PHE A 246 -0.25 6.59 -1.19
C PHE A 246 -0.83 5.78 -2.35
N LYS A 247 0.01 5.41 -3.32
CA LYS A 247 -0.34 4.43 -4.34
C LYS A 247 0.50 3.17 -4.14
N ILE A 248 -0.11 2.03 -4.40
CA ILE A 248 0.64 0.81 -4.74
C ILE A 248 0.74 0.77 -6.25
N MET A 249 1.95 0.68 -6.80
CA MET A 249 2.21 0.56 -8.23
C MET A 249 2.77 -0.83 -8.57
N LEU A 250 2.36 -1.38 -9.72
CA LEU A 250 2.86 -2.64 -10.27
C LEU A 250 3.24 -2.45 -11.76
N PRO A 251 4.47 -2.78 -12.18
CA PRO A 251 4.84 -2.76 -13.60
C PRO A 251 4.07 -3.79 -14.42
N ILE A 252 3.36 -3.36 -15.46
CA ILE A 252 2.45 -4.20 -16.28
C ILE A 252 3.20 -5.39 -16.93
N LYS A 253 4.47 -5.20 -17.30
CA LYS A 253 5.32 -6.26 -17.88
C LYS A 253 5.71 -7.37 -16.90
N GLN A 254 5.57 -7.14 -15.59
CA GLN A 254 5.92 -8.10 -14.53
C GLN A 254 4.68 -8.83 -13.96
N LEU A 255 3.49 -8.55 -14.49
CA LEU A 255 2.24 -9.23 -14.13
C LEU A 255 2.13 -10.57 -14.89
N GLU A 256 3.10 -11.46 -14.71
CA GLU A 256 3.15 -12.75 -15.40
C GLU A 256 2.08 -13.74 -14.90
N GLU A 257 1.71 -13.62 -13.61
CA GLU A 257 0.68 -14.43 -12.97
C GLU A 257 -0.19 -13.58 -12.02
N THR A 258 -1.36 -14.11 -11.67
CA THR A 258 -2.32 -13.49 -10.75
C THR A 258 -1.87 -13.66 -9.29
N GLY A 259 -1.65 -12.55 -8.56
CA GLY A 259 -1.04 -12.58 -7.22
C GLY A 259 -1.75 -11.77 -6.14
N GLU A 260 -1.21 -11.85 -4.92
CA GLU A 260 -1.66 -11.11 -3.72
C GLU A 260 -0.55 -10.16 -3.23
N ILE A 261 -0.95 -9.02 -2.67
CA ILE A 261 -0.10 -8.05 -1.99
C ILE A 261 -0.61 -7.92 -0.56
N ILE A 262 0.29 -8.03 0.42
CA ILE A 262 -0.03 -7.74 1.82
C ILE A 262 0.48 -6.35 2.15
N ILE A 263 -0.43 -5.39 2.25
CA ILE A 263 -0.16 -4.00 2.61
C ILE A 263 -0.29 -3.88 4.14
N ASN A 264 0.81 -3.57 4.83
CA ASN A 264 0.83 -3.36 6.27
C ASN A 264 0.98 -1.87 6.56
N ALA A 265 0.10 -1.31 7.38
CA ALA A 265 0.20 0.05 7.87
C ALA A 265 0.49 0.06 9.38
N LYS A 266 1.31 1.01 9.82
CA LYS A 266 1.62 1.32 11.22
C LYS A 266 1.49 2.82 11.45
N SER A 267 0.92 3.23 12.58
CA SER A 267 0.75 4.65 12.95
C SER A 267 0.75 4.82 14.47
N ASN A 268 1.12 6.00 14.96
CA ASN A 268 0.99 6.37 16.37
C ASN A 268 -0.26 7.23 16.55
N VAL A 269 -1.23 6.74 17.32
CA VAL A 269 -2.58 7.33 17.47
C VAL A 269 -2.72 7.92 18.87
N LYS A 270 -3.13 9.19 18.97
CA LYS A 270 -3.23 9.95 20.23
C LYS A 270 -4.47 9.53 21.04
N THR A 271 -4.26 8.73 22.08
CA THR A 271 -5.32 8.11 22.90
C THR A 271 -5.14 8.31 24.40
N TYR A 272 -4.01 8.89 24.85
CA TYR A 272 -3.63 9.04 26.25
C TYR A 272 -3.72 7.72 27.05
N PRO A 273 -2.95 6.69 26.67
CA PRO A 273 -2.89 5.43 27.40
C PRO A 273 -2.44 5.59 28.86
N ILE A 274 -3.10 4.85 29.74
CA ILE A 274 -2.70 4.65 31.13
C ILE A 274 -2.81 3.16 31.48
N LEU A 275 -1.87 2.63 32.26
CA LEU A 275 -1.83 1.22 32.65
C LEU A 275 -2.13 1.04 34.14
N TYR A 276 -2.63 -0.14 34.52
CA TYR A 276 -2.65 -0.56 35.90
C TYR A 276 -1.29 -1.13 36.31
N GLY A 277 -0.62 -0.50 37.27
CA GLY A 277 0.61 -0.99 37.89
C GLY A 277 0.29 -1.76 39.17
N LYS A 278 0.33 -3.10 39.12
CA LYS A 278 0.09 -3.96 40.27
C LYS A 278 1.36 -4.15 41.10
N SER A 279 1.28 -3.91 42.40
CA SER A 279 2.42 -4.11 43.32
C SER A 279 2.96 -5.54 43.28
N THR A 280 4.29 -5.68 43.21
CA THR A 280 4.99 -6.95 43.46
C THR A 280 5.10 -7.28 44.95
N VAL A 281 4.95 -6.28 45.82
CA VAL A 281 5.01 -6.40 47.28
C VAL A 281 3.60 -6.45 47.86
N GLU A 282 3.33 -7.43 48.73
CA GLU A 282 2.04 -7.55 49.42
C GLU A 282 1.72 -6.33 50.29
N ASN A 283 0.44 -5.97 50.40
CA ASN A 283 -0.07 -4.87 51.22
C ASN A 283 0.49 -3.46 50.93
N LYS A 284 1.20 -3.28 49.80
CA LYS A 284 1.61 -1.96 49.28
C LYS A 284 0.63 -1.43 48.22
N GLN A 285 0.76 -0.14 47.88
CA GLN A 285 -0.09 0.54 46.89
C GLN A 285 0.08 -0.01 45.47
N ASN A 286 -1.03 -0.15 44.75
CA ASN A 286 -1.03 -0.25 43.29
C ASN A 286 -1.11 1.16 42.68
N TYR A 287 -0.82 1.27 41.39
CA TYR A 287 -0.67 2.55 40.68
C TYR A 287 -1.46 2.59 39.36
N VAL A 288 -1.75 3.79 38.91
CA VAL A 288 -2.01 4.14 37.52
C VAL A 288 -0.71 4.69 36.94
N LEU A 289 -0.22 4.06 35.89
CA LEU A 289 1.01 4.43 35.19
C LEU A 289 0.67 5.23 33.95
N THR A 290 1.24 6.42 33.80
CA THR A 290 1.16 7.19 32.54
C THR A 290 2.24 6.69 31.59
N VAL A 291 1.97 6.50 30.29
CA VAL A 291 2.98 5.95 29.34
C VAL A 291 3.29 6.86 28.15
N GLY A 292 2.59 7.99 28.02
CA GLY A 292 2.67 8.90 26.88
C GLY A 292 1.30 9.24 26.30
N GLU A 293 1.25 10.10 25.28
CA GLU A 293 -0.01 10.51 24.65
C GLU A 293 -0.50 9.55 23.56
N PHE A 294 0.40 8.74 23.00
CA PHE A 294 0.16 7.94 21.80
C PHE A 294 0.30 6.44 22.05
N GLU A 295 -0.56 5.65 21.42
CA GLU A 295 -0.39 4.21 21.25
C GLU A 295 -0.04 3.91 19.78
N THR A 296 0.93 3.04 19.53
CA THR A 296 1.12 2.46 18.20
C THR A 296 -0.08 1.59 17.84
N SER A 297 -0.54 1.65 16.60
CA SER A 297 -1.55 0.76 16.03
C SER A 297 -1.10 0.24 14.67
N THR A 298 -1.53 -0.97 14.33
CA THR A 298 -1.17 -1.67 13.09
C THR A 298 -2.41 -2.26 12.41
N THR A 299 -2.40 -2.30 11.09
CA THR A 299 -3.46 -2.97 10.32
C THR A 299 -2.90 -3.55 9.04
N THR A 300 -3.53 -4.60 8.55
CA THR A 300 -3.15 -5.30 7.33
C THR A 300 -4.33 -5.34 6.37
N LEU A 301 -4.06 -5.01 5.10
CA LEU A 301 -4.97 -5.20 3.97
C LEU A 301 -4.34 -6.18 2.99
N LYS A 302 -5.12 -7.19 2.57
CA LYS A 302 -4.80 -8.05 1.44
C LYS A 302 -5.44 -7.49 0.18
N GLU A 303 -4.65 -7.32 -0.87
CA GLU A 303 -5.10 -6.85 -2.18
C GLU A 303 -4.72 -7.87 -3.25
N ARG A 304 -5.60 -8.10 -4.23
CA ARG A 304 -5.33 -9.02 -5.35
C ARG A 304 -5.12 -8.25 -6.64
N TYR A 305 -4.11 -8.62 -7.41
CA TYR A 305 -3.93 -8.17 -8.80
C TYR A 305 -4.04 -9.34 -9.76
N MET A 306 -4.35 -9.07 -11.02
CA MET A 306 -4.47 -10.07 -12.08
C MET A 306 -3.22 -10.08 -12.95
N GLU A 307 -2.95 -11.21 -13.59
CA GLU A 307 -1.98 -11.30 -14.67
C GLU A 307 -2.34 -10.38 -15.86
N ASN A 308 -1.32 -9.97 -16.62
CA ASN A 308 -1.48 -9.20 -17.83
C ASN A 308 -1.71 -10.11 -19.04
N THR A 309 -2.96 -10.20 -19.49
CA THR A 309 -3.33 -11.01 -20.67
C THR A 309 -3.32 -10.23 -21.98
N THR A 310 -2.82 -8.98 -21.99
CA THR A 310 -2.78 -8.12 -23.17
C THR A 310 -1.91 -8.74 -24.27
N LYS A 311 -2.50 -9.03 -25.43
CA LYS A 311 -1.78 -9.68 -26.53
C LYS A 311 -2.25 -9.28 -27.93
N ILE A 312 -1.33 -9.35 -28.88
CA ILE A 312 -1.61 -9.34 -30.32
C ILE A 312 -1.53 -10.78 -30.82
N LYS A 313 -2.51 -11.19 -31.62
CA LYS A 313 -2.49 -12.45 -32.37
C LYS A 313 -2.55 -12.17 -33.85
N VAL A 314 -1.48 -12.49 -34.58
CA VAL A 314 -1.46 -12.40 -36.04
C VAL A 314 -1.86 -13.76 -36.62
N ILE A 315 -2.72 -13.75 -37.63
CA ILE A 315 -3.09 -14.92 -38.43
C ILE A 315 -2.75 -14.62 -39.89
N LYS A 316 -1.76 -15.32 -40.41
CA LYS A 316 -1.30 -15.19 -41.79
C LYS A 316 -1.98 -16.22 -42.67
N LYS A 317 -2.57 -15.74 -43.77
CA LYS A 317 -3.24 -16.57 -44.77
C LYS A 317 -2.84 -16.22 -46.20
N ASP A 318 -3.07 -17.18 -47.07
CA ASP A 318 -3.17 -17.02 -48.51
C ASP A 318 -4.49 -16.29 -48.84
N GLY A 319 -4.41 -15.29 -49.71
CA GLY A 319 -5.53 -14.40 -50.03
C GLY A 319 -6.68 -15.07 -50.79
N ASP A 320 -6.44 -16.17 -51.49
CA ASP A 320 -7.42 -16.82 -52.37
C ASP A 320 -8.00 -18.08 -51.74
N THR A 321 -7.12 -19.00 -51.34
CA THR A 321 -7.43 -20.30 -50.74
C THR A 321 -7.76 -20.22 -49.25
N LYS A 322 -7.36 -19.12 -48.57
CA LYS A 322 -7.46 -18.92 -47.10
C LYS A 322 -6.69 -19.93 -46.26
N ASN A 323 -5.79 -20.70 -46.86
CA ASN A 323 -4.84 -21.57 -46.17
C ASN A 323 -3.88 -20.76 -45.30
N SER A 324 -3.42 -21.34 -44.18
CA SER A 324 -2.41 -20.72 -43.32
C SER A 324 -1.04 -20.63 -44.01
N LEU A 325 -0.29 -19.57 -43.72
CA LEU A 325 1.06 -19.36 -44.25
C LEU A 325 2.12 -19.22 -43.14
N SER A 326 3.05 -20.15 -43.10
CA SER A 326 4.22 -20.13 -42.21
C SER A 326 5.38 -19.32 -42.79
N GLY A 327 6.35 -18.97 -41.94
CA GLY A 327 7.62 -18.34 -42.35
C GLY A 327 7.54 -16.85 -42.72
N SER A 328 6.38 -16.20 -42.61
CA SER A 328 6.29 -14.73 -42.77
C SER A 328 6.97 -14.05 -41.60
N LYS A 329 7.82 -13.04 -41.86
CA LYS A 329 8.48 -12.26 -40.80
C LYS A 329 7.83 -10.90 -40.63
N PHE A 330 7.57 -10.53 -39.39
CA PHE A 330 7.04 -9.24 -38.98
C PHE A 330 7.99 -8.51 -38.02
N LYS A 331 7.80 -7.19 -37.92
CA LYS A 331 8.28 -6.35 -36.82
C LYS A 331 7.10 -5.71 -36.11
N LEU A 332 7.23 -5.53 -34.80
CA LEU A 332 6.29 -4.72 -34.00
C LEU A 332 7.01 -3.47 -33.53
N LEU A 333 6.41 -2.31 -33.76
CA LEU A 333 6.88 -1.00 -33.33
C LEU A 333 5.88 -0.38 -32.33
N ASP A 334 6.36 0.50 -31.44
CA ASP A 334 5.49 1.32 -30.58
C ASP A 334 5.03 2.61 -31.28
N GLU A 335 4.23 3.42 -30.58
CA GLU A 335 3.66 4.69 -31.07
C GLU A 335 4.69 5.75 -31.51
N ASN A 336 5.99 5.53 -31.27
CA ASN A 336 7.10 6.42 -31.65
C ASN A 336 8.01 5.77 -32.70
N GLU A 337 7.51 4.79 -33.45
CA GLU A 337 8.26 3.97 -34.42
C GLU A 337 9.46 3.21 -33.81
N LYS A 338 9.53 3.07 -32.48
CA LYS A 338 10.62 2.31 -31.86
C LYS A 338 10.32 0.82 -31.97
N ILE A 339 11.29 0.07 -32.51
CA ILE A 339 11.19 -1.38 -32.65
C ILE A 339 11.11 -2.03 -31.25
N ILE A 340 10.02 -2.78 -31.01
CA ILE A 340 9.80 -3.57 -29.79
C ILE A 340 10.19 -5.04 -30.03
N TYR A 341 9.87 -5.58 -31.21
CA TYR A 341 10.28 -6.92 -31.63
C TYR A 341 10.78 -6.91 -33.08
N THR A 342 11.91 -7.58 -33.30
CA THR A 342 12.42 -7.97 -34.62
C THR A 342 12.15 -9.45 -34.88
N GLU A 343 11.88 -9.81 -36.13
CA GLU A 343 11.79 -11.20 -36.60
C GLU A 343 10.73 -12.06 -35.89
N LEU A 344 9.51 -11.52 -35.76
CA LEU A 344 8.35 -12.32 -35.38
C LEU A 344 7.94 -13.21 -36.56
N ILE A 345 8.15 -14.52 -36.47
CA ILE A 345 7.92 -15.47 -37.58
C ILE A 345 6.61 -16.24 -37.39
N THR A 346 5.80 -16.36 -38.44
CA THR A 346 4.56 -17.16 -38.40
C THR A 346 4.86 -18.66 -38.31
N ASP A 347 4.20 -19.34 -37.37
CA ASP A 347 4.34 -20.79 -37.16
C ASP A 347 3.69 -21.61 -38.30
N GLU A 348 3.74 -22.95 -38.19
CA GLU A 348 3.12 -23.88 -39.15
C GLU A 348 1.60 -23.68 -39.34
N LYS A 349 0.92 -23.04 -38.38
CA LYS A 349 -0.51 -22.70 -38.42
C LYS A 349 -0.74 -21.28 -38.93
N GLY A 350 0.32 -20.57 -39.31
CA GLY A 350 0.31 -19.18 -39.74
C GLY A 350 0.12 -18.19 -38.59
N ILE A 351 0.44 -18.55 -37.35
CA ILE A 351 0.13 -17.77 -36.16
C ILE A 351 1.38 -17.13 -35.55
N ILE A 352 1.23 -15.91 -35.04
CA ILE A 352 2.13 -15.26 -34.07
C ILE A 352 1.29 -14.84 -32.87
N GLU A 353 1.71 -15.15 -31.64
CA GLU A 353 1.16 -14.54 -30.42
C GLU A 353 2.22 -13.70 -29.72
N ILE A 354 1.96 -12.40 -29.57
CA ILE A 354 2.81 -11.45 -28.84
C ILE A 354 2.10 -11.12 -27.52
N LYS A 355 2.64 -11.60 -26.39
CA LYS A 355 1.98 -11.59 -25.07
C LYS A 355 2.57 -10.55 -24.12
N ASN A 356 1.89 -10.33 -22.99
CA ASN A 356 2.32 -9.49 -21.87
C ASN A 356 2.65 -8.05 -22.30
N LEU A 357 1.92 -7.53 -23.30
CA LEU A 357 2.11 -6.20 -23.85
C LEU A 357 1.61 -5.12 -22.88
N VAL A 358 2.15 -3.91 -23.01
CA VAL A 358 1.62 -2.73 -22.30
C VAL A 358 0.49 -2.13 -23.15
N PRO A 359 -0.62 -1.64 -22.56
CA PRO A 359 -1.67 -0.93 -23.29
C PRO A 359 -1.11 0.30 -24.02
N GLY A 360 -1.55 0.53 -25.24
CA GLY A 360 -1.01 1.60 -26.08
C GLY A 360 -1.24 1.38 -27.56
N LYS A 361 -0.63 2.23 -28.39
CA LYS A 361 -0.61 2.07 -29.85
C LYS A 361 0.65 1.33 -30.28
N TYR A 362 0.49 0.48 -31.29
CA TYR A 362 1.55 -0.28 -31.93
C TYR A 362 1.33 -0.29 -33.43
N HIS A 363 2.42 -0.47 -34.17
CA HIS A 363 2.41 -0.68 -35.61
C HIS A 363 2.98 -2.06 -35.92
N LEU A 364 2.26 -2.85 -36.71
CA LEU A 364 2.70 -4.16 -37.17
C LEU A 364 3.02 -4.07 -38.66
N LYS A 365 4.24 -4.49 -39.02
CA LYS A 365 4.76 -4.43 -40.39
C LYS A 365 5.31 -5.77 -40.83
N GLU A 366 4.83 -6.29 -41.96
CA GLU A 366 5.48 -7.44 -42.61
C GLU A 366 6.80 -6.95 -43.24
N VAL A 367 7.87 -7.71 -43.02
CA VAL A 367 9.21 -7.40 -43.56
C VAL A 367 9.75 -8.47 -44.49
N GLN A 368 9.15 -9.66 -44.47
CA GLN A 368 9.43 -10.74 -45.42
C GLN A 368 8.19 -11.62 -45.56
N ALA A 369 7.69 -11.77 -46.78
CA ALA A 369 6.64 -12.74 -47.10
C ALA A 369 7.18 -14.19 -47.10
N PRO A 370 6.31 -15.20 -47.05
CA PRO A 370 6.68 -16.58 -47.40
C PRO A 370 7.18 -16.66 -48.84
N SER A 371 7.96 -17.70 -49.16
CA SER A 371 8.43 -17.95 -50.53
C SER A 371 7.27 -18.09 -51.52
N GLY A 372 7.33 -17.37 -52.65
CA GLY A 372 6.29 -17.36 -53.69
C GLY A 372 5.08 -16.47 -53.39
N TYR A 373 5.17 -15.57 -52.41
CA TYR A 373 4.12 -14.61 -52.06
C TYR A 373 4.65 -13.18 -52.07
N LEU A 374 3.81 -12.23 -52.50
CA LEU A 374 4.09 -10.80 -52.37
C LEU A 374 3.87 -10.33 -50.92
N PRO A 375 4.71 -9.45 -50.37
CA PRO A 375 4.55 -8.93 -49.01
C PRO A 375 3.38 -7.95 -48.88
N TYR A 376 2.76 -7.93 -47.71
CA TYR A 376 1.77 -6.93 -47.33
C TYR A 376 2.47 -5.59 -47.04
N GLU A 377 2.46 -4.68 -48.02
CA GLU A 377 3.22 -3.42 -47.96
C GLU A 377 2.72 -2.39 -46.93
N LYS A 378 1.46 -2.51 -46.48
CA LYS A 378 0.85 -1.54 -45.58
C LYS A 378 1.19 -1.82 -44.12
N GLU A 379 1.35 -0.75 -43.37
CA GLU A 379 1.43 -0.80 -41.92
C GLU A 379 0.04 -1.03 -41.32
N ILE A 380 -0.01 -1.82 -40.24
CA ILE A 380 -1.26 -2.12 -39.53
C ILE A 380 -1.21 -1.45 -38.16
N ASP A 381 -2.05 -0.43 -37.98
CA ASP A 381 -2.23 0.27 -36.71
C ASP A 381 -3.05 -0.58 -35.73
N ILE A 382 -2.55 -0.69 -34.50
CA ILE A 382 -3.14 -1.48 -33.43
C ILE A 382 -3.27 -0.59 -32.20
N SER A 383 -4.44 -0.60 -31.57
CA SER A 383 -4.67 0.02 -30.26
C SER A 383 -5.05 -1.06 -29.26
N LEU A 384 -4.22 -1.28 -28.24
CA LEU A 384 -4.45 -2.26 -27.17
C LEU A 384 -4.90 -1.58 -25.88
N LYS A 385 -5.96 -2.11 -25.27
CA LYS A 385 -6.32 -1.88 -23.87
C LYS A 385 -5.74 -2.97 -22.97
N LEU A 386 -5.72 -2.71 -21.66
CA LEU A 386 -5.28 -3.70 -20.68
C LEU A 386 -6.17 -4.95 -20.72
N ASN A 387 -5.52 -6.12 -20.76
CA ASN A 387 -6.14 -7.45 -20.85
C ASN A 387 -6.97 -7.68 -22.12
N GLU A 388 -6.69 -6.93 -23.20
CA GLU A 388 -7.30 -7.11 -24.52
C GLU A 388 -6.50 -8.08 -25.39
N THR A 389 -7.21 -8.93 -26.15
CA THR A 389 -6.63 -9.68 -27.27
C THR A 389 -7.10 -9.07 -28.58
N VAL A 390 -6.18 -8.53 -29.37
CA VAL A 390 -6.47 -8.10 -30.75
C VAL A 390 -6.00 -9.16 -31.73
N GLU A 391 -6.92 -9.69 -32.53
CA GLU A 391 -6.64 -10.65 -33.60
C GLU A 391 -6.63 -9.95 -34.96
N ILE A 392 -5.57 -10.19 -35.73
CA ILE A 392 -5.30 -9.53 -37.02
C ILE A 392 -5.10 -10.60 -38.07
N THR A 393 -5.89 -10.57 -39.14
CA THR A 393 -5.66 -11.45 -40.30
C THR A 393 -4.88 -10.66 -41.37
N VAL A 394 -3.74 -11.19 -41.80
CA VAL A 394 -2.89 -10.61 -42.85
C VAL A 394 -2.83 -11.58 -44.03
N GLU A 395 -3.34 -11.15 -45.18
CA GLU A 395 -3.45 -11.97 -46.38
C GLU A 395 -2.36 -11.57 -47.39
N ASN A 396 -1.62 -12.55 -47.91
CA ASN A 396 -0.70 -12.35 -49.04
C ASN A 396 -1.23 -13.14 -50.23
N PHE A 397 -1.00 -12.59 -51.42
CA PHE A 397 -1.32 -13.25 -52.69
C PHE A 397 -0.03 -13.80 -53.27
N LYS A 398 -0.15 -14.86 -54.07
CA LYS A 398 1.00 -15.43 -54.76
C LYS A 398 1.63 -14.40 -55.68
N GLU A 399 2.94 -14.49 -55.80
CA GLU A 399 3.67 -13.81 -56.87
C GLU A 399 3.18 -14.38 -58.22
N PRO A 400 2.84 -13.54 -59.22
CA PRO A 400 2.41 -14.05 -60.51
C PRO A 400 3.53 -14.87 -61.15
N GLU A 401 3.21 -16.08 -61.58
CA GLU A 401 4.12 -16.89 -62.40
C GLU A 401 4.34 -16.17 -63.73
N ASP A 402 5.59 -15.84 -64.07
CA ASP A 402 5.93 -15.29 -65.38
C ASP A 402 5.49 -16.28 -66.47
N GLU A 403 4.59 -15.85 -67.36
CA GLU A 403 4.24 -16.63 -68.56
C GLU A 403 5.52 -16.84 -69.38
N GLU A 404 5.96 -18.10 -69.52
CA GLU A 404 7.00 -18.47 -70.47
C GLU A 404 6.58 -18.03 -71.87
N LYS A 405 7.19 -16.95 -72.36
CA LYS A 405 7.01 -16.51 -73.74
C LYS A 405 7.64 -17.54 -74.66
N GLU A 406 6.81 -18.30 -75.37
CA GLU A 406 7.25 -19.16 -76.46
C GLU A 406 8.14 -18.35 -77.42
N VAL A 407 9.39 -18.78 -77.57
CA VAL A 407 10.32 -18.21 -78.54
C VAL A 407 9.99 -18.79 -79.92
N PRO A 408 9.66 -17.97 -80.94
CA PRO A 408 9.40 -18.50 -82.27
C PRO A 408 10.65 -19.14 -82.89
N GLU A 409 10.53 -20.34 -83.44
CA GLU A 409 11.58 -20.94 -84.28
C GLU A 409 11.72 -20.17 -85.60
N GLU A 410 12.72 -19.29 -85.71
CA GLU A 410 13.19 -18.82 -87.02
C GLU A 410 14.27 -19.77 -87.58
N THR A 411 13.91 -20.42 -88.68
CA THR A 411 14.82 -21.29 -89.43
C THR A 411 15.76 -20.46 -90.30
N SER A 412 17.08 -20.64 -90.15
CA SER A 412 18.08 -20.14 -91.10
C SER A 412 18.91 -21.30 -91.67
N LYS A 413 19.02 -21.32 -93.00
CA LYS A 413 19.75 -22.34 -93.76
C LYS A 413 21.24 -22.02 -93.79
N LEU A 414 22.08 -23.07 -93.76
CA LEU A 414 23.51 -22.99 -94.05
C LEU A 414 23.79 -23.53 -95.46
N GLU A 415 24.49 -22.75 -96.28
CA GLU A 415 25.18 -23.21 -97.49
C GLU A 415 26.70 -23.30 -97.23
N VAL A 416 27.43 -24.09 -98.02
CA VAL A 416 28.81 -24.54 -97.72
C VAL A 416 29.77 -24.34 -98.90
N GLY A 417 30.98 -23.83 -98.62
CA GLY A 417 32.15 -23.75 -99.53
C GLY A 417 32.81 -22.36 -99.52
N GLU A 418 34.14 -22.16 -99.54
CA GLU A 418 35.31 -23.06 -99.68
C GLU A 418 36.51 -22.61 -98.80
N ARG A 419 37.61 -23.39 -98.81
CA ARG A 419 38.86 -23.16 -98.04
C ARG A 419 39.78 -22.07 -98.63
N LYS A 420 40.61 -21.46 -97.77
CA LYS A 420 42.00 -21.08 -98.11
C LYS A 420 42.95 -20.95 -96.91
N GLU A 421 44.22 -21.14 -97.18
CA GLU A 421 45.33 -21.38 -96.25
C GLU A 421 46.58 -20.61 -96.77
N ILE A 422 47.61 -20.20 -96.01
CA ILE A 422 47.98 -20.38 -94.60
C ILE A 422 48.97 -19.26 -94.19
N LYS A 423 49.12 -18.88 -92.89
CA LYS A 423 50.43 -18.45 -92.30
C LYS A 423 50.44 -18.17 -90.78
N LYS A 424 51.48 -18.69 -90.09
CA LYS A 424 51.91 -18.36 -88.71
C LYS A 424 53.16 -17.46 -88.73
N LEU A 425 53.43 -16.75 -87.62
CA LEU A 425 54.73 -16.44 -86.94
C LEU A 425 54.55 -15.17 -86.07
N PRO A 426 55.36 -14.91 -85.01
CA PRO A 426 55.99 -15.80 -84.03
C PRO A 426 55.70 -15.40 -82.55
N ARG A 427 56.37 -16.05 -81.57
CA ARG A 427 56.32 -15.78 -80.10
C ARG A 427 57.33 -14.70 -79.67
N THR A 428 57.09 -14.04 -78.52
CA THR A 428 57.84 -14.06 -77.22
C THR A 428 57.45 -12.83 -76.38
N GLY A 429 57.23 -12.95 -75.06
CA GLY A 429 58.23 -12.62 -74.01
C GLY A 429 58.15 -11.12 -73.63
N PHE A 430 58.14 -10.70 -72.37
CA PHE A 430 58.66 -11.32 -71.13
C PHE A 430 57.57 -11.55 -70.07
#